data_AF-A0AAX1UEH1-F1
#
_entry.id   AF-A0AAX1UEH1-F1
#
_cell.length_a   1.000
_cell.length_b   1.000
_cell.length_c   1.000
_cell.angle_alpha   90.00
_cell.angle_beta   90.00
_cell.angle_gamma   90.00
#
_symmetry.space_group_name_H-M   'P 1'
#
loop_
_entity.id
_entity.type
_entity.pdbx_description
1 polymer ?
#
loop_
_entity_poly.entity_id
_entity_poly.type
_entity_poly.pdbx_seq_one_letter_code
_entity_poly.pdbx_strand_id
1 'polypeptide(L)'
;VKRLVSMKGVNEIPNFLLANRAFTDEHPETIVKFLASSIDAAEFIEADPAEAGQLAADQIAKGGVEVPAKALETAFTRISVKREVTDEMVSELVPVAEAMQAAGKIGEVPDFASFVRRDLYEQALDLTGSATN
;
A
#
# COMPACT_ATOMS: atom_id res chain seq x y z
N VAL A 1 0.16 -21.90 -7.71
CA VAL A 1 0.57 -20.51 -7.39
C VAL A 1 -0.69 -19.71 -7.11
N LYS A 2 -0.97 -19.35 -5.85
CA LYS A 2 -2.02 -18.37 -5.56
C LYS A 2 -1.44 -16.98 -5.86
N ARG A 3 -1.75 -16.51 -7.08
CA ARG A 3 -1.77 -15.12 -7.60
C ARG A 3 -0.46 -14.31 -7.66
N LEU A 4 -0.17 -13.79 -8.85
CA LEU A 4 0.99 -12.92 -9.19
C LEU A 4 0.55 -11.55 -9.80
N VAL A 5 -0.75 -11.22 -9.91
CA VAL A 5 -1.29 -9.93 -10.49
C VAL A 5 -2.55 -9.40 -9.72
N SER A 6 -3.00 -8.11 -9.79
CA SER A 6 -4.05 -7.46 -8.93
C SER A 6 -4.98 -6.57 -9.74
N MET A 7 -6.28 -6.79 -9.64
CA MET A 7 -7.39 -5.94 -10.06
C MET A 7 -8.61 -6.32 -9.18
N LYS A 8 -9.12 -5.45 -8.30
CA LYS A 8 -10.23 -5.78 -7.36
C LYS A 8 -11.39 -6.51 -8.08
N GLY A 9 -11.74 -7.71 -7.60
CA GLY A 9 -12.76 -8.58 -8.23
C GLY A 9 -12.26 -9.46 -9.38
N VAL A 10 -10.97 -9.39 -9.74
CA VAL A 10 -10.34 -10.18 -10.81
C VAL A 10 -9.00 -10.78 -10.33
N ASN A 11 -8.21 -10.05 -9.54
CA ASN A 11 -6.95 -10.48 -8.97
C ASN A 11 -6.61 -9.60 -7.74
N GLU A 12 -5.86 -10.05 -6.75
CA GLU A 12 -5.48 -9.23 -5.59
C GLU A 12 -3.97 -9.40 -5.39
N ILE A 13 -3.17 -8.37 -5.70
CA ILE A 13 -1.74 -8.23 -5.34
C ILE A 13 -1.73 -7.21 -4.22
N PRO A 14 -1.09 -7.56 -3.10
CA PRO A 14 -0.66 -6.57 -2.14
C PRO A 14 0.46 -5.71 -2.76
N ASN A 15 0.23 -4.41 -2.90
CA ASN A 15 1.33 -3.47 -3.12
C ASN A 15 1.93 -3.12 -1.76
N PHE A 16 3.19 -3.53 -1.54
CA PHE A 16 3.90 -3.21 -0.31
C PHE A 16 4.51 -1.81 -0.38
N LEU A 17 4.40 -1.06 0.71
CA LEU A 17 5.20 0.13 0.95
C LEU A 17 6.55 -0.32 1.52
N LEU A 18 7.63 -0.05 0.80
CA LEU A 18 8.98 -0.40 1.20
C LEU A 18 9.73 0.86 1.60
N ALA A 19 10.41 0.78 2.74
CA ALA A 19 11.30 1.82 3.23
C ALA A 19 12.67 1.22 3.57
N ASN A 20 13.72 2.02 3.45
CA ASN A 20 15.06 1.60 3.85
C ASN A 20 15.10 1.37 5.37
N ARG A 21 15.62 0.22 5.82
CA ARG A 21 15.66 -0.15 7.24
C ARG A 21 16.37 0.90 8.11
N ALA A 22 17.55 1.34 7.71
CA ALA A 22 18.32 2.31 8.47
C ALA A 22 17.57 3.64 8.61
N PHE A 23 16.94 4.10 7.53
CA PHE A 23 16.12 5.30 7.58
C PHE A 23 14.89 5.13 8.49
N THR A 24 14.20 3.99 8.41
CA THR A 24 13.05 3.69 9.26
C THR A 24 13.43 3.64 10.74
N ASP A 25 14.61 3.11 11.05
CA ASP A 25 15.10 3.01 12.43
C ASP A 25 15.60 4.37 12.96
N GLU A 26 16.17 5.22 12.10
CA GLU A 26 16.64 6.57 12.45
C GLU A 26 15.49 7.60 12.54
N HIS A 27 14.44 7.42 11.73
CA HIS A 27 13.31 8.36 11.60
C HIS A 27 11.93 7.68 11.71
N PRO A 28 11.66 6.90 12.78
CA PRO A 28 10.41 6.16 12.91
C PRO A 28 9.18 7.08 12.89
N GLU A 29 9.27 8.28 13.48
CA GLU A 29 8.15 9.23 13.51
C GLU A 29 7.79 9.78 12.14
N THR A 30 8.77 9.87 11.22
CA THR A 30 8.52 10.30 9.84
C THR A 30 7.77 9.21 9.09
N ILE A 31 8.15 7.95 9.31
CA ILE A 31 7.45 6.80 8.73
C ILE A 31 6.02 6.69 9.28
N VAL A 32 5.83 6.84 10.59
CA VAL A 32 4.50 6.83 11.22
C VAL A 32 3.60 7.92 10.63
N LYS A 33 4.09 9.15 10.51
CA LYS A 33 3.32 10.26 9.92
C LYS A 33 2.97 10.01 8.45
N PHE A 34 3.93 9.50 7.67
CA PHE A 34 3.67 9.13 6.28
C PHE A 34 2.60 8.04 6.17
N LEU A 35 2.70 6.99 6.98
CA LEU A 35 1.72 5.91 7.02
C LEU A 35 0.34 6.44 7.41
N ALA A 36 0.24 7.27 8.44
CA ALA A 36 -1.01 7.89 8.87
C ALA A 36 -1.64 8.72 7.74
N SER A 37 -0.89 9.61 7.10
CA SER A 37 -1.40 10.37 5.94
C SER A 37 -1.81 9.47 4.77
N SER A 38 -1.16 8.32 4.59
CA SER A 38 -1.53 7.36 3.55
C SER A 38 -2.81 6.58 3.87
N ILE A 39 -3.14 6.44 5.16
CA ILE A 39 -4.39 5.86 5.68
C ILE A 39 -5.50 6.90 5.52
N ASP A 40 -5.29 8.15 5.96
CA ASP A 40 -6.25 9.25 5.76
C ASP A 40 -6.61 9.42 4.29
N ALA A 41 -5.62 9.37 3.38
CA ALA A 41 -5.86 9.45 1.95
C ALA A 41 -6.67 8.25 1.43
N ALA A 42 -6.46 7.04 1.97
CA ALA A 42 -7.24 5.87 1.60
C ALA A 42 -8.70 6.00 2.03
N GLU A 43 -8.93 6.46 3.26
CA GLU A 43 -10.27 6.72 3.82
C GLU A 43 -10.99 7.81 3.03
N PHE A 44 -10.29 8.90 2.68
CA PHE A 44 -10.83 9.95 1.82
C PHE A 44 -11.27 9.42 0.44
N ILE A 45 -10.42 8.62 -0.22
CA ILE A 45 -10.74 8.02 -1.52
C ILE A 45 -11.97 7.09 -1.43
N GLU A 46 -12.10 6.35 -0.33
CA GLU A 46 -13.24 5.46 -0.10
C GLU A 46 -14.53 6.24 0.20
N ALA A 47 -14.43 7.32 0.98
CA ALA A 47 -15.57 8.16 1.37
C ALA A 47 -16.10 9.01 0.22
N ASP A 48 -15.21 9.62 -0.58
CA ASP A 48 -15.58 10.46 -1.72
C ASP A 48 -14.68 10.21 -2.95
N PRO A 49 -14.93 9.12 -3.71
CA PRO A 49 -14.15 8.81 -4.90
C PRO A 49 -14.32 9.85 -6.03
N ALA A 50 -15.39 10.66 -6.01
CA ALA A 50 -15.63 11.69 -7.01
C ALA A 50 -14.73 12.91 -6.76
N GLU A 51 -14.70 13.41 -5.53
CA GLU A 51 -13.79 14.48 -5.14
C GLU A 51 -12.33 14.04 -5.26
N ALA A 52 -12.00 12.85 -4.79
CA ALA A 52 -10.66 12.28 -4.96
C ALA A 52 -10.26 12.18 -6.44
N GLY A 53 -11.18 11.74 -7.30
CA GLY A 53 -10.98 11.64 -8.75
C GLY A 53 -10.68 13.00 -9.38
N GLN A 54 -11.39 14.06 -8.96
CA GLN A 54 -11.16 15.42 -9.43
C GLN A 54 -9.79 15.95 -8.97
N LEU A 55 -9.46 15.82 -7.68
CA LEU A 55 -8.17 16.25 -7.15
C LEU A 55 -7.01 15.55 -7.84
N ALA A 56 -7.12 14.25 -8.09
CA ALA A 56 -6.11 13.49 -8.81
C ALA A 56 -5.97 13.98 -10.27
N ALA A 57 -7.08 14.25 -10.97
CA ALA A 57 -7.04 14.79 -12.33
C ALA A 57 -6.34 16.16 -12.37
N ASP A 58 -6.68 17.06 -11.45
CA ASP A 58 -6.10 18.40 -11.37
C ASP A 58 -4.59 18.36 -11.11
N GLN A 59 -4.12 17.42 -10.28
CA GLN A 59 -2.68 17.26 -10.03
C GLN A 59 -1.95 16.67 -11.24
N ILE A 60 -2.56 15.72 -11.96
CA ILE A 60 -1.98 15.15 -13.19
C ILE A 60 -1.91 16.21 -14.30
N ALA A 61 -2.92 17.08 -14.41
CA ALA A 61 -2.96 18.18 -15.37
C ALA A 61 -1.80 19.18 -15.19
N LYS A 62 -1.35 19.42 -13.96
CA LYS A 62 -0.15 20.25 -13.70
C LYS A 62 1.12 19.67 -14.32
N GLY A 63 1.16 18.35 -14.57
CA GLY A 63 2.23 17.67 -15.28
C GLY A 63 2.09 17.70 -16.82
N GLY A 64 1.04 18.37 -17.35
CA GLY A 64 0.77 18.47 -18.78
C GLY A 64 0.01 17.27 -19.36
N VAL A 65 -0.58 16.43 -18.52
CA VAL A 65 -1.38 15.27 -18.95
C VAL A 65 -2.83 15.48 -18.53
N GLU A 66 -3.74 15.42 -19.49
CA GLU A 66 -5.18 15.53 -19.22
C GLU A 66 -5.79 14.15 -19.01
N VAL A 67 -6.40 13.93 -17.85
CA VAL A 67 -7.14 12.70 -17.52
C VAL A 67 -8.55 13.09 -17.06
N PRO A 68 -9.62 12.53 -17.65
CA PRO A 68 -10.97 12.82 -17.17
C PRO A 68 -11.15 12.39 -15.70
N ALA A 69 -11.60 13.29 -14.84
CA ALA A 69 -11.86 13.00 -13.43
C ALA A 69 -12.77 11.77 -13.23
N LYS A 70 -13.76 11.60 -14.12
CA LYS A 70 -14.67 10.43 -14.10
C LYS A 70 -13.96 9.09 -14.33
N ALA A 71 -12.86 9.09 -15.09
CA ALA A 71 -12.04 7.89 -15.27
C ALA A 71 -11.29 7.53 -13.97
N LEU A 72 -10.80 8.53 -13.24
CA LEU A 72 -10.13 8.34 -11.94
C LEU A 72 -11.12 7.96 -10.84
N GLU A 73 -12.31 8.56 -10.78
CA GLU A 73 -13.40 8.13 -9.91
C GLU A 73 -13.72 6.64 -10.15
N THR A 74 -13.87 6.24 -11.41
CA THR A 74 -14.13 4.83 -11.77
C THR A 74 -13.00 3.92 -11.31
N ALA A 75 -11.74 4.35 -11.43
CA ALA A 75 -10.60 3.61 -10.92
C ALA A 75 -10.64 3.50 -9.39
N PHE A 76 -10.96 4.59 -8.68
CA PHE A 76 -11.01 4.65 -7.22
C PHE A 76 -12.07 3.74 -6.59
N THR A 77 -13.25 3.62 -7.21
CA THR A 77 -14.26 2.63 -6.76
C THR A 77 -13.79 1.17 -6.87
N ARG A 78 -12.83 0.92 -7.78
CA ARG A 78 -12.29 -0.41 -8.10
C ARG A 78 -10.95 -0.70 -7.44
N ILE A 79 -10.44 0.15 -6.57
CA ILE A 79 -9.27 -0.19 -5.76
C ILE A 79 -9.68 -0.35 -4.29
N SER A 80 -8.86 -1.07 -3.54
CA SER A 80 -8.93 -1.15 -2.09
C SER A 80 -7.57 -0.71 -1.60
N VAL A 81 -7.52 0.33 -0.77
CA VAL A 81 -6.27 0.93 -0.32
C VAL A 81 -6.07 0.64 1.18
N LYS A 82 -6.31 -0.61 1.57
CA LYS A 82 -5.98 -1.08 2.92
C LYS A 82 -4.46 -1.14 3.07
N ARG A 83 -3.94 -0.51 4.13
CA ARG A 83 -2.49 -0.41 4.40
C ARG A 83 -1.96 -1.50 5.34
N GLU A 84 -2.85 -2.30 5.92
CA GLU A 84 -2.50 -3.42 6.78
C GLU A 84 -1.77 -4.52 6.01
N VAL A 85 -0.68 -5.04 6.60
CA VAL A 85 0.03 -6.23 6.12
C VAL A 85 -0.29 -7.39 7.05
N THR A 86 -1.08 -8.34 6.57
CA THR A 86 -1.51 -9.51 7.35
C THR A 86 -0.52 -10.66 7.25
N ASP A 87 -0.57 -11.59 8.22
CA ASP A 87 0.22 -12.82 8.17
C ASP A 87 -0.10 -13.66 6.92
N GLU A 88 -1.36 -13.64 6.47
CA GLU A 88 -1.78 -14.31 5.24
C GLU A 88 -1.03 -13.74 4.02
N MET A 89 -1.01 -12.42 3.87
CA MET A 89 -0.28 -11.77 2.76
C MET A 89 1.22 -12.08 2.77
N VAL A 90 1.84 -12.14 3.96
CA VAL A 90 3.25 -12.51 4.10
C VAL A 90 3.47 -13.98 3.71
N SER A 91 2.56 -14.87 4.11
CA SER A 91 2.65 -16.30 3.79
C SER A 91 2.53 -16.58 2.28
N GLU A 92 1.83 -15.74 1.53
CA GLU A 92 1.71 -15.85 0.08
C GLU A 92 3.04 -15.58 -0.67
N LEU A 93 3.98 -14.87 -0.03
CA LEU A 93 5.31 -14.61 -0.60
C LEU A 93 6.23 -15.83 -0.56
N VAL A 94 6.02 -16.74 0.39
CA VAL A 94 6.90 -17.89 0.62
C VAL A 94 6.95 -18.82 -0.60
N PRO A 95 5.82 -19.29 -1.18
CA PRO A 95 5.87 -20.15 -2.38
C PRO A 95 6.49 -19.48 -3.59
N VAL A 96 6.39 -18.15 -3.70
CA VAL A 96 7.02 -17.39 -4.79
C VAL A 96 8.54 -17.39 -4.61
N ALA A 97 9.02 -17.13 -3.39
CA ALA A 97 10.44 -17.17 -3.07
C ALA A 97 11.03 -18.57 -3.21
N GLU A 98 10.31 -19.63 -2.79
CA GLU A 98 10.73 -21.03 -3.00
C GLU A 98 10.89 -21.36 -4.49
N ALA A 99 9.94 -20.94 -5.33
CA ALA A 99 10.04 -21.11 -6.79
C ALA A 99 11.23 -20.34 -7.38
N MET A 100 11.49 -19.12 -6.88
CA MET A 100 12.65 -18.32 -7.28
C MET A 100 13.98 -18.96 -6.84
N GLN A 101 14.03 -19.53 -5.64
CA GLN A 101 15.21 -20.24 -5.14
C GLN A 101 15.47 -21.50 -5.97
N ALA A 102 14.44 -22.31 -6.22
CA ALA A 102 14.53 -23.51 -7.06
C ALA A 102 15.01 -23.19 -8.49
N ALA A 103 14.65 -22.02 -9.01
CA ALA A 103 15.11 -21.50 -10.30
C ALA A 103 16.49 -20.82 -10.26
N GLY A 104 17.19 -20.82 -9.12
CA GLY A 104 18.50 -20.19 -8.94
C GLY A 104 18.48 -18.66 -9.04
N LYS A 105 17.33 -18.01 -8.83
CA LYS A 105 17.18 -16.54 -8.89
C LYS A 105 17.51 -15.85 -7.58
N ILE A 106 17.39 -16.56 -6.46
CA ILE A 106 17.78 -16.11 -5.12
C ILE A 106 18.54 -17.23 -4.42
N GLY A 107 19.42 -16.88 -3.48
CA GLY A 107 20.20 -17.87 -2.72
C GLY A 107 19.39 -18.58 -1.64
N GLU A 108 18.47 -17.86 -1.00
CA GLU A 108 17.64 -18.37 0.09
C GLU A 108 16.26 -17.71 0.11
N VAL A 109 15.29 -18.41 0.73
CA VAL A 109 13.96 -17.87 0.99
C VAL A 109 14.04 -16.89 2.16
N PRO A 110 13.67 -15.61 1.98
CA PRO A 110 13.72 -14.63 3.07
C PRO A 110 12.70 -14.93 4.16
N ASP A 111 13.03 -14.55 5.40
CA ASP A 111 12.05 -14.42 6.47
C ASP A 111 11.27 -13.11 6.30
N PHE A 112 10.22 -13.17 5.48
CA PHE A 112 9.39 -12.00 5.16
C PHE A 112 8.69 -11.39 6.38
N ALA A 113 8.36 -12.18 7.40
CA ALA A 113 7.70 -11.68 8.60
C ALA A 113 8.61 -10.69 9.35
N SER A 114 9.92 -10.94 9.36
CA SER A 114 10.91 -10.05 9.97
C SER A 114 11.02 -8.66 9.33
N PHE A 115 10.45 -8.47 8.13
CA PHE A 115 10.46 -7.19 7.42
C PHE A 115 9.25 -6.31 7.75
N VAL A 116 8.20 -6.87 8.36
CA VAL A 116 6.96 -6.16 8.62
C VAL A 116 7.07 -5.33 9.90
N ARG A 117 6.95 -4.01 9.77
CA ARG A 117 6.97 -3.04 10.88
C ARG A 117 5.56 -2.76 11.42
N ARG A 118 4.94 -3.79 12.05
CA ARG A 118 3.59 -3.67 12.63
C ARG A 118 3.51 -2.59 13.71
N ASP A 119 4.58 -2.45 14.48
CA ASP A 119 4.75 -1.42 15.50
C ASP A 119 4.54 0.00 14.97
N LEU A 120 5.01 0.30 13.75
CA LEU A 120 4.85 1.61 13.13
C LEU A 120 3.46 1.80 12.52
N TYR A 121 2.85 0.71 12.03
CA TYR A 121 1.49 0.75 11.52
C TYR A 121 0.46 1.00 12.64
N GLU A 122 0.61 0.32 13.79
CA GLU A 122 -0.25 0.54 14.96
C GLU A 122 -0.15 1.98 15.46
N GLN A 123 1.06 2.53 15.57
CA GLN A 123 1.25 3.95 15.92
C GLN A 123 0.62 4.91 14.91
N ALA A 124 0.60 4.54 13.62
CA ALA A 124 -0.05 5.35 12.60
C ALA A 124 -1.57 5.35 12.76
N LEU A 125 -2.18 4.21 13.10
CA LEU A 125 -3.62 4.11 13.39
C LEU A 125 -4.00 4.95 14.62
N ASP A 126 -3.17 4.96 15.65
CA ASP A 126 -3.40 5.81 16.83
C ASP A 126 -3.38 7.29 16.46
N LEU A 127 -2.51 7.69 15.52
CA LEU A 127 -2.42 9.06 15.04
C LEU A 127 -3.68 9.49 14.25
N THR A 128 -4.20 8.63 13.36
CA THR A 128 -5.41 8.93 12.58
C THR A 128 -6.65 8.97 13.46
N GLY A 129 -6.76 8.05 14.44
CA GLY A 129 -7.84 8.03 15.42
C GLY A 129 -7.79 9.18 16.45
N SER A 130 -6.62 9.76 16.70
CA SER A 130 -6.48 10.92 17.59
C SER A 130 -6.81 12.26 16.93
N ALA A 131 -6.80 12.34 15.59
CA ALA A 131 -7.12 13.56 14.85
C ALA A 131 -8.64 13.82 14.70
N THR A 132 -9.48 12.84 15.07
CA THR A 132 -10.94 12.88 14.94
C THR A 132 -11.68 13.14 16.27
N ASN A 133 -10.98 13.44 17.37
CA ASN A 133 -11.55 13.85 18.67
C ASN A 133 -11.23 15.30 19.03
#